data_AF-A0A967H6G8-F1
#
_entry.id   AF-A0A967H6G8-F1
#
_cell.length_a   1.000
_cell.length_b   1.000
_cell.length_c   1.000
_cell.angle_alpha   90.00
_cell.angle_beta   90.00
_cell.angle_gamma   90.00
#
_symmetry.space_group_name_H-M   'P 1'
#
loop_
_entity.id
_entity.type
_entity.pdbx_description
1 polymer ?
#
loop_
_entity_poly.entity_id
_entity_poly.type
_entity_poly.pdbx_seq_one_letter_code
_entity_poly.pdbx_strand_id
1 'polypeptide(L)' 'MAQQKERFAYHASHDSLTGLINRREFEMRLHAAIDRSRIDRSQYSVFFIDLDRFKIINDSCG' A
#
# COMPACT_ATOMS: atom_id res chain seq x y z
N MET A 1 18.97 13.33 14.60
CA MET A 1 17.52 13.30 14.90
C MET A 1 16.63 13.30 13.65
N ALA A 2 16.94 14.05 12.60
CA ALA A 2 16.15 14.07 11.35
C ALA A 2 15.99 12.68 10.69
N GLN A 3 17.08 11.92 10.52
CA GLN A 3 17.04 10.57 9.93
C GLN A 3 16.18 9.55 10.69
N GLN A 4 16.07 9.66 12.02
CA GLN A 4 15.20 8.77 12.80
C GLN A 4 13.73 9.07 12.51
N LYS A 5 13.36 10.35 12.40
CA LYS A 5 11.99 10.75 12.05
C LYS A 5 11.60 10.28 10.66
N GLU A 6 12.50 10.37 9.69
CA GLU A 6 12.26 9.87 8.32
C GLU A 6 12.04 8.36 8.30
N ARG A 7 12.85 7.57 9.01
CA ARG A 7 12.64 6.12 9.13
C ARG A 7 11.31 5.78 9.80
N PHE A 8 10.92 6.50 10.86
CA PHE A 8 9.61 6.28 11.49
C PHE A 8 8.46 6.63 10.56
N ALA A 9 8.54 7.75 9.84
CA ALA A 9 7.52 8.13 8.86
C ALA A 9 7.44 7.12 7.72
N TYR A 10 8.58 6.61 7.25
CA TYR A 10 8.65 5.59 6.23
C TYR A 10 7.99 4.29 6.71
N HIS A 11 8.34 3.78 7.88
CA HIS A 11 7.73 2.57 8.44
C HIS A 11 6.24 2.72 8.78
N ALA A 12 5.77 3.93 9.08
CA ALA A 12 4.34 4.19 9.28
C ALA A 12 3.52 4.08 7.98
N SER A 13 4.16 4.28 6.82
CA SER A 13 3.51 4.34 5.50
C SER A 13 3.86 3.19 4.56
N HIS A 14 4.91 2.42 4.84
CA HIS A 14 5.42 1.36 3.97
C HIS A 14 5.44 -0.01 4.67
N ASP A 15 5.19 -1.06 3.90
CA ASP A 15 5.34 -2.45 4.31
C ASP A 15 6.84 -2.82 4.36
N SER A 16 7.25 -3.47 5.44
CA SER A 16 8.67 -3.77 5.68
C SER A 16 9.23 -4.88 4.80
N LEU A 17 8.38 -5.78 4.31
CA LEU A 17 8.81 -6.92 3.48
C LEU A 17 9.03 -6.51 2.03
N THR A 18 8.12 -5.70 1.48
CA THR A 18 8.10 -5.33 0.06
C THR A 18 8.62 -3.92 -0.22
N GLY A 19 8.66 -3.05 0.80
CA GLY A 19 8.97 -1.63 0.63
C GLY A 19 7.88 -0.83 -0.08
N LEU A 20 6.75 -1.46 -0.42
CA LEU A 20 5.59 -0.79 -1.00
C LEU A 20 4.79 -0.05 0.07
N ILE A 21 3.85 0.78 -0.36
CA ILE A 21 2.88 1.42 0.53
C ILE A 21 2.09 0.34 1.28
N ASN A 22 1.99 0.48 2.61
CA ASN A 22 1.21 -0.45 3.41
C ASN A 22 -0.30 -0.23 3.23
N ARG A 23 -1.10 -1.19 3.72
CA ARG A 23 -2.55 -1.14 3.59
C ARG A 23 -3.18 0.14 4.13
N ARG A 24 -2.73 0.61 5.29
CA ARG A 24 -3.27 1.82 5.94
C ARG A 24 -3.05 3.05 5.06
N GLU A 25 -1.83 3.23 4.56
CA GLU A 25 -1.50 4.36 3.69
C GLU A 25 -2.19 4.25 2.32
N PHE A 26 -2.35 3.03 1.78
CA PHE A 26 -3.17 2.81 0.58
C PHE A 26 -4.62 3.26 0.78
N GLU A 27 -5.26 2.85 1.88
CA GLU A 27 -6.65 3.22 2.21
C GLU A 27 -6.80 4.74 2.35
N MET A 28 -5.87 5.42 3.02
CA MET A 28 -5.87 6.88 3.11
C MET A 28 -5.81 7.56 1.73
N ARG A 29 -4.94 7.08 0.84
CA ARG A 29 -4.83 7.62 -0.53
C ARG A 29 -6.05 7.32 -1.39
N LEU A 30 -6.63 6.14 -1.22
CA LEU A 30 -7.86 5.75 -1.93
C LEU A 30 -9.03 6.67 -1.55
N HIS A 31 -9.20 6.94 -0.25
CA HIS A 31 -10.21 7.89 0.22
C HIS A 31 -10.00 9.29 -0.37
N ALA A 32 -8.77 9.79 -0.35
CA ALA A 32 -8.44 11.09 -0.94
C ALA A 32 -8.72 11.13 -2.46
N ALA A 33 -8.46 10.05 -3.19
CA ALA A 33 -8.76 9.95 -4.62
C ALA A 33 -10.27 9.97 -4.90
N ILE A 34 -11.07 9.28 -4.07
CA ILE A 34 -12.55 9.29 -4.16
C ILE A 34 -13.10 10.68 -3.85
N ASP A 35 -12.57 11.36 -2.83
CA ASP A 35 -13.02 12.72 -2.50
C ASP A 35 -12.66 13.71 -3.62
N ARG A 36 -11.47 13.55 -4.22
CA ARG A 36 -11.03 14.36 -5.36
C ARG A 36 -11.89 14.12 -6.60
N SER A 37 -12.24 12.87 -6.90
CA SER A 37 -13.07 12.53 -8.06
C SER A 37 -14.45 13.19 -8.02
N ARG A 38 -14.97 13.48 -6.82
CA ARG A 38 -16.24 14.22 -6.64
C ARG A 38 -16.11 15.70 -7.02
N ILE A 39 -14.92 16.27 -6.91
CA ILE A 39 -14.64 17.69 -7.19
C ILE A 39 -14.33 17.89 -8.68
N ASP A 40 -13.41 17.10 -9.23
CA ASP A 40 -12.88 17.30 -10.58
C ASP A 40 -13.47 16.35 -11.64
N ARG A 41 -14.42 15.49 -11.25
CA ARG A 41 -15.06 14.46 -12.10
C ARG A 41 -14.06 13.49 -12.74
N SER A 42 -12.88 13.31 -12.14
CA SER A 42 -11.93 12.30 -12.56
C SER A 42 -12.45 10.87 -12.35
N GLN A 43 -11.90 9.92 -13.10
CA GLN A 43 -12.19 8.50 -12.97
C GLN A 43 -10.92 7.77 -12.58
N TYR A 44 -11.04 6.88 -11.61
CA TYR A 44 -9.96 6.02 -11.13
C TYR A 44 -10.35 4.56 -11.29
N SER A 45 -9.36 3.68 -11.38
CA SER A 45 -9.56 2.23 -11.38
C SER A 45 -8.65 1.60 -10.33
N VAL A 46 -9.14 0.58 -9.65
CA VAL A 46 -8.39 -0.19 -8.65
C VAL A 46 -8.19 -1.59 -9.18
N PHE A 47 -6.94 -2.04 -9.18
CA PHE A 47 -6.59 -3.41 -9.51
C PHE A 47 -6.26 -4.15 -8.22
N PHE A 48 -6.91 -5.30 -8.03
CA PHE A 48 -6.60 -6.23 -6.97
C PHE A 48 -5.89 -7.43 -7.58
N ILE A 49 -4.68 -7.71 -7.08
CA ILE A 49 -3.81 -8.78 -7.59
C ILE A 49 -3.49 -9.68 -6.40
N ASP A 50 -3.63 -10.98 -6.59
CA ASP A 50 -3.26 -12.00 -5.61
C ASP A 50 -2.25 -12.97 -6.24
N LEU A 51 -1.45 -13.62 -5.41
CA LEU A 51 -0.45 -14.59 -5.86
C LEU A 51 -1.04 -16.00 -5.87
N ASP A 52 -1.22 -16.56 -7.07
CA ASP A 52 -1.74 -17.91 -7.24
C ASP A 52 -0.88 -18.96 -6.54
N ARG A 53 -1.54 -19.87 -5.80
CA ARG A 53 -0.89 -21.00 -5.10
C ARG A 53 0.25 -20.57 -4.17
N PHE A 54 0.25 -19.34 -3.66
CA PHE A 54 1.31 -18.84 -2.78
C PHE A 54 1.56 -19.72 -1.55
N LYS A 55 0.51 -20.33 -0.99
CA LYS A 55 0.65 -21.30 0.10
C LYS A 55 1.52 -22.51 -0.24
N ILE A 56 1.40 -23.07 -1.45
CA ILE A 56 2.20 -24.22 -1.87
C ILE A 56 3.68 -23.82 -1.97
N ILE A 57 3.96 -22.61 -2.46
CA ILE A 57 5.31 -22.07 -2.52
C ILE A 57 5.90 -21.93 -1.12
N ASN A 58 5.20 -21.29 -0.18
CA ASN A 58 5.65 -21.19 1.21
C ASN A 58 5.83 -22.57 1.85
N ASP A 59 4.86 -23.49 1.69
CA ASP A 59 4.95 -24.84 2.26
C ASP A 59 6.12 -25.66 1.65
N SER A 60 6.58 -25.34 0.44
CA SER A 60 7.71 -26.02 -0.23
C SER A 60 9.06 -25.34 -0.02
N CYS A 61 9.08 -24.03 0.26
CA CYS A 61 10.29 -23.21 0.31
C CYS A 61 10.57 -22.60 1.70
N GLY A 62 9.63 -22.64 2.63
CA GLY A 62 9.72 -22.09 3.99
C GLY A 62 8.62 -21.09 4.32
#